data_AF-A0A345AMT0-F1
#
_entry.id   AF-A0A345AMT0-F1
#
_cell.length_a   1.000
_cell.length_b   1.000
_cell.length_c   1.000
_cell.angle_alpha   90.00
_cell.angle_beta   90.00
_cell.angle_gamma   90.00
#
_symmetry.space_group_name_H-M   'P 1'
#
loop_
_entity.id
_entity.type
_entity.pdbx_description
1 polymer ?
#
loop_
_entity_poly.entity_id
_entity_poly.type
_entity_poly.pdbx_seq_one_letter_code
_entity_poly.pdbx_strand_id
1 'polypeptide(L)'
;MTFLQMLRRRFEGKDPNVPWELDNKVLAYEHVSKHGFKTPISASFESSKQATEWALKNFENKFVIKAGNFHSCMGVYLIEEYKENEYIELLKLKKISLDKIGEDIGRNPSYWIAESFISSYIFGKSIPLDYKFYTFRGKIALILQIDRNISPPKVAFFDGNFIPLIHNKDYTIDTNRWLSCGHVLPYHLADMVNMVSTLSKSLDTDFVSIDCFDSPDGPIFGEFTFAPGAPDAKMVTFSDEIINQLDNMINFKSSTSLSGMLVDHDEFLKMCVFSSKTSLTNDLEIYGRVAARMINYDRKIGATISDKDLTLESNRLKQHIDFILKYISFINGDAEQSFTLANRIYHGSAFFKPKTKHLKLITSAYDFYNERKNKGPWFETRLEQVKLTYYPEHAINSLNKINEIASTGYKYAQSVYKGLTNS
;
A
#
# COMPACT_ATOMS: atom_id res chain seq x y z
N MET A 1 7.05 -14.95 -22.98
CA MET A 1 5.70 -14.35 -23.02
C MET A 1 5.74 -13.04 -22.24
N THR A 2 5.09 -11.97 -22.70
CA THR A 2 5.00 -10.72 -21.92
C THR A 2 3.79 -10.73 -20.99
N PHE A 3 3.76 -9.84 -20.01
CA PHE A 3 2.67 -9.63 -19.06
C PHE A 3 1.37 -9.27 -19.76
N LEU A 4 1.41 -8.29 -20.66
CA LEU A 4 0.21 -7.90 -21.40
C LEU A 4 -0.27 -9.01 -22.34
N GLN A 5 0.64 -9.78 -22.95
CA GLN A 5 0.28 -10.96 -23.76
C GLN A 5 -0.39 -12.06 -22.92
N MET A 6 0.13 -12.33 -21.73
CA MET A 6 -0.46 -13.29 -20.79
C MET A 6 -1.87 -12.86 -20.38
N LEU A 7 -2.06 -11.60 -19.96
CA LEU A 7 -3.40 -11.07 -19.63
C LEU A 7 -4.36 -11.23 -20.80
N ARG A 8 -3.92 -10.89 -22.01
CA ARG A 8 -4.76 -11.01 -23.20
C ARG A 8 -5.18 -12.45 -23.48
N ARG A 9 -4.26 -13.40 -23.35
CA ARG A 9 -4.56 -14.84 -23.48
C ARG A 9 -5.59 -15.31 -22.47
N ARG A 10 -5.52 -14.82 -21.23
CA ARG A 10 -6.49 -15.16 -20.18
C ARG A 10 -7.88 -14.61 -20.49
N PHE A 11 -7.98 -13.35 -20.94
CA PHE A 11 -9.26 -12.79 -21.40
C PHE A 11 -9.85 -13.57 -22.59
N GLU A 12 -9.00 -14.14 -23.44
CA GLU A 12 -9.42 -14.97 -24.57
C GLU A 12 -9.70 -16.44 -24.19
N GLY A 13 -9.55 -16.83 -22.91
CA GLY A 13 -9.73 -18.22 -22.45
C GLY A 13 -8.67 -19.20 -22.98
N LYS A 14 -7.50 -18.71 -23.40
CA LYS A 14 -6.42 -19.48 -24.04
C LYS A 14 -5.27 -19.84 -23.08
N ASP A 15 -5.49 -19.71 -21.78
CA ASP A 15 -4.55 -20.08 -20.73
C ASP A 15 -5.15 -21.26 -19.93
N PRO A 16 -4.68 -22.50 -20.18
CA PRO A 16 -5.27 -23.70 -19.57
C PRO A 16 -4.90 -23.90 -18.10
N ASN A 17 -3.85 -23.22 -17.60
CA ASN A 17 -3.33 -23.38 -16.24
C ASN A 17 -3.83 -22.26 -15.32
N VAL A 18 -5.10 -21.91 -15.44
CA VAL A 18 -5.74 -20.89 -14.61
C VAL A 18 -6.89 -21.56 -13.87
N PRO A 19 -6.88 -21.56 -12.52
CA PRO A 19 -7.93 -22.16 -11.72
C PRO A 19 -9.18 -21.26 -11.70
N TRP A 20 -9.86 -21.17 -12.85
CA TRP A 20 -11.03 -20.31 -13.07
C TRP A 20 -12.18 -20.62 -12.12
N GLU A 21 -12.25 -21.82 -11.56
CA GLU A 21 -13.20 -22.18 -10.51
C GLU A 21 -13.08 -21.29 -9.27
N LEU A 22 -11.90 -20.75 -8.98
CA LEU A 22 -11.67 -19.83 -7.86
C LEU A 22 -12.06 -18.37 -8.16
N ASP A 23 -12.57 -18.08 -9.37
CA ASP A 23 -13.32 -16.84 -9.63
C ASP A 23 -14.69 -16.88 -8.93
N ASN A 24 -15.19 -18.09 -8.61
CA ASN A 24 -16.34 -18.26 -7.74
C ASN A 24 -15.97 -17.93 -6.29
N LYS A 25 -16.64 -16.92 -5.71
CA LYS A 25 -16.31 -16.42 -4.37
C LYS A 25 -16.48 -17.45 -3.27
N VAL A 26 -17.46 -18.35 -3.36
CA VAL A 26 -17.68 -19.39 -2.35
C VAL A 26 -16.51 -20.38 -2.35
N LEU A 27 -16.12 -20.88 -3.52
CA LEU A 27 -14.97 -21.78 -3.64
C LEU A 27 -13.65 -21.10 -3.24
N ALA A 28 -13.48 -19.83 -3.60
CA ALA A 28 -12.34 -19.04 -3.17
C ALA A 28 -12.28 -18.92 -1.64
N TYR A 29 -13.39 -18.62 -0.97
CA TYR A 29 -13.42 -18.50 0.48
C TYR A 29 -13.14 -19.81 1.20
N GLU A 30 -13.65 -20.94 0.68
CA GLU A 30 -13.31 -22.26 1.20
C GLU A 30 -11.81 -22.57 1.07
N HIS A 31 -11.21 -22.28 -0.10
CA HIS A 31 -9.78 -22.46 -0.35
C HIS A 31 -8.94 -21.63 0.61
N VAL A 32 -9.30 -20.36 0.81
CA VAL A 32 -8.60 -19.42 1.69
C VAL A 32 -8.71 -19.85 3.16
N SER A 33 -9.90 -20.26 3.59
CA SER A 33 -10.15 -20.72 4.96
C SER A 33 -9.35 -21.98 5.31
N LYS A 34 -9.17 -22.91 4.34
CA LYS A 34 -8.31 -24.10 4.51
C LYS A 34 -6.84 -23.76 4.76
N HIS A 35 -6.38 -22.57 4.33
CA HIS A 35 -5.04 -22.06 4.60
C HIS A 35 -4.95 -21.25 5.90
N GLY A 36 -6.05 -21.15 6.67
CA GLY A 36 -6.08 -20.46 7.96
C GLY A 36 -6.22 -18.95 7.88
N PHE A 37 -6.56 -18.39 6.71
CA PHE A 37 -6.77 -16.97 6.53
C PHE A 37 -8.25 -16.60 6.60
N LYS A 38 -8.53 -15.36 7.00
CA LYS A 38 -9.88 -14.86 7.20
C LYS A 38 -10.54 -14.47 5.88
N THR A 39 -11.82 -14.78 5.78
CA THR A 39 -12.75 -14.33 4.73
C THR A 39 -13.93 -13.62 5.38
N PRO A 40 -14.74 -12.85 4.63
CA PRO A 40 -16.02 -12.38 5.13
C PRO A 40 -16.90 -13.55 5.55
N ILE A 41 -17.65 -13.39 6.65
CA ILE A 41 -18.74 -14.32 6.98
C ILE A 41 -19.77 -14.17 5.87
N SER A 42 -20.12 -15.27 5.19
CA SER A 42 -20.93 -15.18 3.99
C SER A 42 -21.85 -16.38 3.77
N ALA A 43 -22.92 -16.15 3.01
CA ALA A 43 -23.84 -17.17 2.53
C ALA A 43 -24.34 -16.83 1.13
N SER A 44 -24.64 -17.86 0.32
CA SER A 44 -25.10 -17.74 -1.07
C SER A 44 -26.58 -18.08 -1.20
N PHE A 45 -27.28 -17.37 -2.08
CA PHE A 45 -28.73 -17.43 -2.28
C PHE A 45 -29.10 -17.32 -3.75
N GLU A 46 -30.32 -17.73 -4.10
CA GLU A 46 -30.84 -17.64 -5.47
C GLU A 46 -31.34 -16.23 -5.81
N SER A 47 -31.69 -15.42 -4.81
CA SER A 47 -32.25 -14.08 -4.98
C SER A 47 -31.68 -13.05 -4.01
N SER A 48 -31.69 -11.77 -4.42
CA SER A 48 -31.29 -10.64 -3.56
C SER A 48 -32.17 -10.52 -2.32
N LYS A 49 -33.46 -10.84 -2.46
CA LYS A 49 -34.41 -10.85 -1.34
C LYS A 49 -34.00 -11.84 -0.26
N GLN A 50 -33.75 -13.10 -0.62
CA GLN A 50 -33.28 -14.12 0.34
C GLN A 50 -31.95 -13.73 0.99
N ALA A 51 -31.00 -13.22 0.19
CA ALA A 51 -29.72 -12.74 0.71
C ALA A 51 -29.89 -11.61 1.73
N THR A 52 -30.78 -10.66 1.45
CA THR A 52 -31.05 -9.52 2.32
C THR A 52 -31.78 -9.95 3.60
N GLU A 53 -32.79 -10.82 3.50
CA GLU A 53 -33.49 -11.38 4.67
C GLU A 53 -32.54 -12.17 5.58
N TRP A 54 -31.58 -12.90 5.00
CA TRP A 54 -30.55 -13.57 5.78
C TRP A 54 -29.59 -12.57 6.43
N ALA A 55 -29.14 -11.56 5.68
CA ALA A 55 -28.24 -10.53 6.22
C ALA A 55 -28.83 -9.81 7.43
N LEU A 56 -30.09 -9.38 7.35
CA LEU A 56 -30.82 -8.73 8.46
C LEU A 56 -30.96 -9.61 9.71
N LYS A 57 -30.87 -10.94 9.58
CA LYS A 57 -30.94 -11.88 10.71
C LYS A 57 -29.58 -12.16 11.33
N ASN A 58 -28.50 -12.02 10.56
CA ASN A 58 -27.16 -12.45 10.96
C ASN A 58 -26.20 -11.29 11.23
N PHE A 59 -26.51 -10.10 10.72
CA PHE A 59 -25.75 -8.88 10.92
C PHE A 59 -26.65 -7.81 11.50
N GLU A 60 -26.05 -6.93 12.30
CA GLU A 60 -26.79 -5.85 12.97
C GLU A 60 -27.15 -4.75 11.98
N ASN A 61 -26.35 -3.69 11.91
CA ASN A 61 -26.66 -2.49 11.13
C ASN A 61 -25.91 -2.38 9.81
N LYS A 62 -24.93 -3.26 9.55
CA LYS A 62 -24.08 -3.20 8.35
C LYS A 62 -23.89 -4.56 7.72
N PHE A 63 -24.09 -4.62 6.41
CA PHE A 63 -23.90 -5.84 5.63
C PHE A 63 -23.63 -5.54 4.17
N VAL A 64 -23.19 -6.56 3.44
CA VAL A 64 -22.89 -6.46 2.01
C VAL A 64 -23.77 -7.42 1.25
N ILE A 65 -24.39 -6.96 0.17
CA ILE A 65 -25.06 -7.82 -0.80
C ILE A 65 -24.29 -7.75 -2.12
N LYS A 66 -23.95 -8.91 -2.70
CA LYS A 66 -23.22 -9.00 -3.96
C LYS A 66 -23.97 -9.87 -4.97
N ALA A 67 -24.07 -9.40 -6.20
CA ALA A 67 -24.48 -10.19 -7.34
C ALA A 67 -23.30 -11.05 -7.85
N GLY A 68 -23.52 -12.34 -8.04
CA GLY A 68 -22.52 -13.26 -8.60
C GLY A 68 -22.22 -13.00 -10.08
N ASN A 69 -20.99 -13.30 -10.52
CA ASN A 69 -20.51 -13.19 -11.90
C ASN A 69 -20.48 -11.75 -12.47
N PHE A 70 -20.27 -10.75 -11.61
CA PHE A 70 -20.06 -9.35 -11.96
C PHE A 70 -18.68 -8.85 -11.56
N HIS A 71 -18.24 -7.73 -12.17
CA HIS A 71 -16.93 -7.11 -11.95
C HIS A 71 -17.06 -5.60 -11.66
N SER A 72 -15.95 -4.97 -11.23
CA SER A 72 -15.86 -3.49 -11.07
C SER A 72 -16.94 -2.87 -10.16
N CYS A 73 -17.22 -3.51 -9.01
CA CYS A 73 -18.29 -3.13 -8.06
C CYS A 73 -19.72 -3.18 -8.62
N MET A 74 -19.92 -3.61 -9.88
CA MET A 74 -21.26 -3.80 -10.42
C MET A 74 -21.97 -4.87 -9.60
N GLY A 75 -23.16 -4.53 -9.09
CA GLY A 75 -23.94 -5.41 -8.23
C GLY A 75 -23.38 -5.64 -6.84
N VAL A 76 -22.48 -4.77 -6.35
CA VAL A 76 -22.06 -4.74 -4.95
C VAL A 76 -22.81 -3.61 -4.23
N TYR A 77 -23.46 -3.93 -3.13
CA TYR A 77 -24.21 -2.99 -2.28
C TYR A 77 -23.66 -3.07 -0.87
N LEU A 78 -23.07 -1.97 -0.41
CA LEU A 78 -22.60 -1.82 0.97
C LEU A 78 -23.68 -1.12 1.77
N ILE A 79 -24.40 -1.84 2.62
CA ILE A 79 -25.62 -1.35 3.23
C ILE A 79 -25.36 -1.02 4.69
N GLU A 80 -25.79 0.18 5.10
CA GLU A 80 -25.81 0.63 6.49
C GLU A 80 -27.23 1.10 6.85
N GLU A 81 -27.77 0.58 7.93
CA GLU A 81 -28.95 1.13 8.58
C GLU A 81 -28.55 2.35 9.40
N TYR A 82 -28.96 3.54 8.98
CA TYR A 82 -28.62 4.81 9.65
C TYR A 82 -29.74 5.34 10.55
N LYS A 83 -30.94 4.79 10.41
CA LYS A 83 -32.13 5.02 11.24
C LYS A 83 -33.04 3.81 11.09
N GLU A 84 -33.88 3.53 12.08
CA GLU A 84 -34.78 2.36 12.10
C GLU A 84 -35.50 2.15 10.75
N ASN A 85 -35.21 1.02 10.10
CA ASN A 85 -35.69 0.61 8.78
C ASN A 85 -35.37 1.59 7.62
N GLU A 86 -34.38 2.45 7.78
CA GLU A 86 -33.86 3.36 6.75
C GLU A 86 -32.40 3.05 6.44
N TYR A 87 -32.13 2.72 5.17
CA TYR A 87 -30.84 2.21 4.71
C TYR A 87 -30.14 3.17 3.74
N ILE A 88 -28.82 3.23 3.82
CA ILE A 88 -27.94 3.91 2.87
C ILE A 88 -27.02 2.88 2.19
N GLU A 89 -26.80 3.05 0.89
CA GLU A 89 -25.79 2.32 0.13
C GLU A 89 -24.51 3.17 0.09
N LEU A 90 -23.44 2.67 0.70
CA LEU A 90 -22.23 3.44 1.02
C LEU A 90 -21.32 3.70 -0.19
N LEU A 91 -21.37 2.91 -1.27
CA LEU A 91 -20.57 3.20 -2.46
C LEU A 91 -21.12 4.39 -3.25
N LYS A 92 -22.44 4.53 -3.32
CA LYS A 92 -23.14 5.60 -4.03
C LYS A 92 -23.61 6.72 -3.11
N LEU A 93 -23.46 6.57 -1.79
CA LEU A 93 -23.93 7.48 -0.75
C LEU A 93 -25.39 7.89 -0.96
N LYS A 94 -26.24 6.91 -1.27
CA LYS A 94 -27.66 7.12 -1.57
C LYS A 94 -28.55 6.30 -0.66
N LYS A 95 -29.71 6.85 -0.28
CA LYS A 95 -30.76 6.05 0.36
C LYS A 95 -31.16 4.90 -0.57
N ILE A 96 -31.41 3.73 0.00
CA ILE A 96 -31.82 2.55 -0.74
C ILE A 96 -32.98 1.86 -0.03
N SER A 97 -33.94 1.38 -0.81
CA SER A 97 -34.97 0.45 -0.34
C SER A 97 -34.48 -0.97 -0.62
N LEU A 98 -34.51 -1.84 0.38
CA LEU A 98 -33.91 -3.17 0.30
C LEU A 98 -34.54 -4.07 -0.78
N ASP A 99 -35.82 -3.86 -1.09
CA ASP A 99 -36.54 -4.51 -2.18
C ASP A 99 -36.01 -4.14 -3.58
N LYS A 100 -35.30 -3.01 -3.69
CA LYS A 100 -34.73 -2.51 -4.95
C LYS A 100 -33.30 -2.99 -5.21
N ILE A 101 -32.75 -3.85 -4.36
CA ILE A 101 -31.41 -4.41 -4.55
C ILE A 101 -31.40 -5.27 -5.83
N GLY A 102 -30.58 -4.86 -6.79
CA GLY A 102 -30.42 -5.52 -8.08
C GLY A 102 -31.15 -4.87 -9.25
N GLU A 103 -32.05 -3.91 -9.03
CA GLU A 103 -32.83 -3.29 -10.12
C GLU A 103 -31.95 -2.51 -11.12
N ASP A 104 -30.80 -1.99 -10.68
CA ASP A 104 -29.84 -1.27 -11.53
C ASP A 104 -28.88 -2.20 -12.27
N ILE A 105 -28.95 -3.51 -12.04
CA ILE A 105 -28.13 -4.51 -12.71
C ILE A 105 -28.93 -5.02 -13.91
N GLY A 106 -28.63 -4.52 -15.11
CA GLY A 106 -29.38 -4.80 -16.35
C GLY A 106 -29.38 -6.27 -16.84
N ARG A 107 -28.98 -7.24 -16.01
CA ARG A 107 -29.07 -8.69 -16.25
C ARG A 107 -29.17 -9.44 -14.92
N ASN A 108 -29.86 -10.58 -14.91
CA ASN A 108 -29.99 -11.40 -13.71
C ASN A 108 -28.65 -12.10 -13.37
N PRO A 109 -28.15 -11.99 -12.12
CA PRO A 109 -27.04 -12.81 -11.66
C PRO A 109 -27.44 -14.28 -11.53
N SER A 110 -26.45 -15.16 -11.54
CA SER A 110 -26.63 -16.60 -11.28
C SER A 110 -26.90 -16.93 -9.81
N TYR A 111 -26.44 -16.08 -8.89
CA TYR A 111 -26.62 -16.21 -7.45
C TYR A 111 -26.35 -14.86 -6.78
N TRP A 112 -26.72 -14.75 -5.52
CA TRP A 112 -26.48 -13.60 -4.66
C TRP A 112 -25.70 -14.03 -3.43
N ILE A 113 -24.82 -13.18 -2.93
CA ILE A 113 -24.09 -13.40 -1.68
C ILE A 113 -24.48 -12.32 -0.68
N ALA A 114 -24.76 -12.72 0.55
CA ALA A 114 -24.74 -11.82 1.70
C ALA A 114 -23.43 -12.02 2.47
N GLU A 115 -22.77 -10.93 2.83
CA GLU A 115 -21.50 -10.96 3.58
C GLU A 115 -21.49 -9.97 4.74
N SER A 116 -20.65 -10.26 5.75
CA SER A 116 -20.32 -9.34 6.82
C SER A 116 -19.67 -8.09 6.26
N PHE A 117 -20.05 -6.92 6.78
CA PHE A 117 -19.40 -5.66 6.43
C PHE A 117 -18.00 -5.55 7.06
N ILE A 118 -17.02 -5.12 6.27
CA ILE A 118 -15.66 -4.87 6.75
C ILE A 118 -15.51 -3.36 6.99
N SER A 119 -15.33 -2.99 8.25
CA SER A 119 -15.17 -1.59 8.65
C SER A 119 -13.75 -1.08 8.44
N SER A 120 -13.65 0.21 8.13
CA SER A 120 -12.38 0.95 8.16
C SER A 120 -12.06 1.44 9.57
N TYR A 121 -10.78 1.48 9.91
CA TYR A 121 -10.26 2.23 11.06
C TYR A 121 -9.64 3.58 10.67
N ILE A 122 -9.59 3.91 9.38
CA ILE A 122 -9.05 5.18 8.88
C ILE A 122 -10.09 6.27 9.09
N PHE A 123 -9.69 7.35 9.76
CA PHE A 123 -10.60 8.47 10.03
C PHE A 123 -11.16 9.08 8.75
N GLY A 124 -12.48 9.29 8.75
CA GLY A 124 -13.21 9.85 7.60
C GLY A 124 -13.45 8.86 6.46
N LYS A 125 -13.25 7.56 6.69
CA LYS A 125 -13.51 6.48 5.73
C LYS A 125 -14.44 5.46 6.36
N SER A 126 -15.55 5.15 5.69
CA SER A 126 -16.49 4.11 6.15
C SER A 126 -16.05 2.72 5.70
N ILE A 127 -15.36 2.64 4.57
CA ILE A 127 -14.94 1.41 3.90
C ILE A 127 -13.41 1.38 3.90
N PRO A 128 -12.77 0.24 4.22
CA PRO A 128 -11.31 0.14 4.21
C PRO A 128 -10.75 0.38 2.81
N LEU A 129 -9.46 0.66 2.74
CA LEU A 129 -8.75 0.64 1.47
C LEU A 129 -8.67 -0.79 0.95
N ASP A 130 -8.85 -0.95 -0.35
CA ASP A 130 -8.69 -2.20 -1.09
C ASP A 130 -7.25 -2.29 -1.59
N TYR A 131 -6.57 -3.40 -1.29
CA TYR A 131 -5.21 -3.67 -1.76
C TYR A 131 -5.22 -4.89 -2.68
N LYS A 132 -4.89 -4.67 -3.95
CA LYS A 132 -4.77 -5.71 -4.97
C LYS A 132 -3.31 -6.04 -5.21
N PHE A 133 -2.89 -7.24 -4.83
CA PHE A 133 -1.51 -7.72 -4.92
C PHE A 133 -1.32 -8.55 -6.19
N TYR A 134 -0.45 -8.09 -7.08
CA TYR A 134 -0.08 -8.79 -8.30
C TYR A 134 1.05 -9.74 -7.96
N THR A 135 0.73 -11.03 -7.94
CA THR A 135 1.64 -12.07 -7.44
C THR A 135 2.03 -13.06 -8.52
N PHE A 136 3.25 -13.57 -8.40
CA PHE A 136 3.87 -14.55 -9.30
C PHE A 136 4.44 -15.68 -8.45
N ARG A 137 3.67 -16.75 -8.29
CA ARG A 137 4.01 -17.94 -7.46
C ARG A 137 4.57 -17.57 -6.08
N GLY A 138 3.85 -16.69 -5.37
CA GLY A 138 4.23 -16.23 -4.04
C GLY A 138 5.08 -14.99 -3.95
N LYS A 139 5.66 -14.52 -5.06
CA LYS A 139 6.37 -13.25 -5.09
C LYS A 139 5.41 -12.13 -5.42
N ILE A 140 5.48 -11.03 -4.69
CA ILE A 140 4.64 -9.85 -4.94
C ILE A 140 5.44 -8.92 -5.85
N ALA A 141 4.87 -8.50 -6.97
CA ALA A 141 5.54 -7.56 -7.87
C ALA A 141 5.01 -6.14 -7.73
N LEU A 142 3.68 -6.00 -7.73
CA LEU A 142 2.96 -4.73 -7.78
C LEU A 142 1.79 -4.81 -6.78
N ILE A 143 1.50 -3.68 -6.14
CA ILE A 143 0.36 -3.55 -5.23
C ILE A 143 -0.43 -2.32 -5.67
N LEU A 144 -1.73 -2.49 -5.92
CA LEU A 144 -2.66 -1.42 -6.22
C LEU A 144 -3.51 -1.15 -4.97
N GLN A 145 -3.38 0.05 -4.41
CA GLN A 145 -4.24 0.57 -3.35
C GLN A 145 -5.41 1.33 -3.98
N ILE A 146 -6.64 1.07 -3.54
CA ILE A 146 -7.86 1.72 -4.04
C ILE A 146 -8.67 2.28 -2.87
N ASP A 147 -8.97 3.57 -2.93
CA ASP A 147 -9.91 4.26 -2.07
C ASP A 147 -11.28 4.37 -2.77
N ARG A 148 -12.22 3.55 -2.33
CA ARG A 148 -13.59 3.47 -2.87
C ARG A 148 -14.59 4.37 -2.14
N ASN A 149 -14.14 5.17 -1.16
CA ASN A 149 -15.01 6.10 -0.42
C ASN A 149 -15.33 7.37 -1.23
N ILE A 150 -14.97 7.41 -2.51
CA ILE A 150 -15.18 8.52 -3.43
C ILE A 150 -15.35 7.98 -4.85
N SER A 151 -16.08 8.73 -5.68
CA SER A 151 -16.29 8.43 -7.10
C SER A 151 -15.83 9.61 -7.97
N PRO A 152 -14.98 9.38 -9.00
CA PRO A 152 -14.30 8.12 -9.30
C PRO A 152 -13.32 7.69 -8.18
N PRO A 153 -13.02 6.38 -8.03
CA PRO A 153 -12.11 5.88 -7.00
C PRO A 153 -10.72 6.51 -7.11
N LYS A 154 -10.04 6.71 -5.97
CA LYS A 154 -8.62 7.11 -5.98
C LYS A 154 -7.71 5.90 -5.88
N VAL A 155 -6.56 5.95 -6.55
CA VAL A 155 -5.59 4.85 -6.59
C VAL A 155 -4.17 5.33 -6.33
N ALA A 156 -3.39 4.44 -5.72
CA ALA A 156 -1.94 4.55 -5.58
C ALA A 156 -1.31 3.19 -5.87
N PHE A 157 -0.07 3.17 -6.34
CA PHE A 157 0.65 1.95 -6.62
C PHE A 157 1.93 1.85 -5.78
N PHE A 158 2.23 0.65 -5.34
CA PHE A 158 3.51 0.27 -4.75
C PHE A 158 4.15 -0.85 -5.55
N ASP A 159 5.45 -1.01 -5.39
CA ASP A 159 6.09 -2.28 -5.71
C ASP A 159 5.79 -3.35 -4.65
N GLY A 160 6.27 -4.57 -4.88
CA GLY A 160 6.06 -5.70 -3.98
C GLY A 160 6.70 -5.62 -2.61
N ASN A 161 7.47 -4.56 -2.31
CA ASN A 161 8.03 -4.28 -0.99
C ASN A 161 7.38 -3.05 -0.34
N PHE A 162 6.22 -2.62 -0.84
CA PHE A 162 5.51 -1.41 -0.41
C PHE A 162 6.29 -0.11 -0.64
N ILE A 163 7.22 -0.07 -1.60
CA ILE A 163 7.84 1.21 -1.99
C ILE A 163 6.91 1.91 -2.99
N PRO A 164 6.49 3.15 -2.72
CA PRO A 164 5.66 3.95 -3.63
C PRO A 164 6.19 4.01 -5.05
N LEU A 165 5.32 3.71 -6.02
CA LEU A 165 5.52 4.09 -7.42
C LEU A 165 5.01 5.52 -7.64
N ILE A 166 5.68 6.26 -8.51
CA ILE A 166 5.45 7.69 -8.74
C ILE A 166 4.56 7.89 -9.96
N HIS A 167 3.39 8.50 -9.75
CA HIS A 167 2.48 8.91 -10.82
C HIS A 167 3.17 9.87 -11.81
N ASN A 168 2.88 9.74 -13.11
CA ASN A 168 3.53 10.43 -14.24
C ASN A 168 5.01 10.08 -14.48
N LYS A 169 5.55 9.09 -13.75
CA LYS A 169 6.90 8.56 -13.98
C LYS A 169 6.85 7.05 -14.20
N ASP A 170 6.30 6.33 -13.23
CA ASP A 170 6.26 4.87 -13.21
C ASP A 170 4.93 4.38 -13.82
N TYR A 171 3.87 5.19 -13.74
CA TYR A 171 2.57 4.91 -14.34
C TYR A 171 1.76 6.20 -14.60
N THR A 172 0.75 6.11 -15.46
CA THR A 172 -0.33 7.10 -15.66
C THR A 172 -1.69 6.42 -15.52
N ILE A 173 -2.74 7.18 -15.22
CA ILE A 173 -4.12 6.68 -15.07
C ILE A 173 -5.09 7.42 -16.00
N ASP A 174 -6.17 6.75 -16.41
CA ASP A 174 -7.32 7.41 -17.04
C ASP A 174 -8.11 8.20 -15.98
N THR A 175 -8.01 9.52 -16.03
CA THR A 175 -8.60 10.41 -15.02
C THR A 175 -10.13 10.42 -15.02
N ASN A 176 -10.77 9.89 -16.07
CA ASN A 176 -12.24 9.72 -16.09
C ASN A 176 -12.69 8.53 -15.24
N ARG A 177 -11.79 7.58 -14.98
CA ARG A 177 -12.09 6.34 -14.26
C ARG A 177 -11.46 6.31 -12.87
N TRP A 178 -10.28 6.89 -12.72
CA TRP A 178 -9.52 6.91 -11.47
C TRP A 178 -8.88 8.28 -11.19
N LEU A 179 -8.69 8.58 -9.92
CA LEU A 179 -7.91 9.72 -9.44
C LEU A 179 -6.66 9.23 -8.69
N SER A 180 -5.66 10.08 -8.48
CA SER A 180 -4.51 9.72 -7.64
C SER A 180 -4.83 9.94 -6.15
N CYS A 181 -4.41 9.02 -5.27
CA CYS A 181 -4.34 9.25 -3.82
C CYS A 181 -2.91 9.12 -3.28
N GLY A 182 -2.73 9.57 -2.03
CA GLY A 182 -1.50 9.32 -1.31
C GLY A 182 -1.36 7.84 -0.90
N HIS A 183 -0.12 7.41 -0.76
CA HIS A 183 0.28 6.06 -0.41
C HIS A 183 0.06 5.78 1.08
N VAL A 184 -0.72 4.75 1.41
CA VAL A 184 -1.01 4.29 2.76
C VAL A 184 -0.41 2.90 2.96
N LEU A 185 0.41 2.75 4.00
CA LEU A 185 0.87 1.42 4.41
C LEU A 185 -0.23 0.76 5.24
N PRO A 186 -0.66 -0.48 4.93
CA PRO A 186 -1.64 -1.20 5.75
C PRO A 186 -1.15 -1.35 7.20
N TYR A 187 -2.06 -1.19 8.17
CA TYR A 187 -1.81 -1.48 9.58
C TYR A 187 -1.28 -2.90 9.77
N HIS A 188 -1.88 -3.90 9.12
CA HIS A 188 -1.47 -5.32 9.19
C HIS A 188 -0.59 -5.76 8.00
N LEU A 189 0.31 -4.88 7.53
CA LEU A 189 1.12 -5.11 6.33
C LEU A 189 1.80 -6.49 6.28
N ALA A 190 2.42 -6.92 7.39
CA ALA A 190 3.15 -8.19 7.42
C ALA A 190 2.22 -9.41 7.23
N ASP A 191 1.04 -9.39 7.85
CA ASP A 191 0.04 -10.45 7.70
C ASP A 191 -0.56 -10.47 6.30
N MET A 192 -0.79 -9.29 5.70
CA MET A 192 -1.25 -9.22 4.31
C MET A 192 -0.24 -9.86 3.36
N VAL A 193 1.05 -9.53 3.51
CA VAL A 193 2.14 -10.12 2.73
C VAL A 193 2.20 -11.63 2.91
N ASN A 194 2.09 -12.12 4.15
CA ASN A 194 2.06 -13.55 4.44
C ASN A 194 0.87 -14.25 3.76
N MET A 195 -0.33 -13.69 3.90
CA MET A 195 -1.55 -14.21 3.30
C MET A 195 -1.44 -14.30 1.77
N VAL A 196 -1.10 -13.21 1.10
CA VAL A 196 -1.05 -13.20 -0.37
C VAL A 196 0.09 -14.05 -0.92
N SER A 197 1.24 -14.09 -0.25
CA SER A 197 2.36 -14.95 -0.66
C SER A 197 1.99 -16.42 -0.53
N THR A 198 1.36 -16.81 0.58
CA THR A 198 0.95 -18.20 0.83
C THR A 198 -0.13 -18.64 -0.15
N LEU A 199 -1.19 -17.85 -0.31
CA LEU A 199 -2.27 -18.15 -1.25
C LEU A 199 -1.76 -18.23 -2.68
N SER A 200 -0.94 -17.27 -3.13
CA SER A 200 -0.36 -17.30 -4.48
C SER A 200 0.49 -18.55 -4.75
N LYS A 201 1.28 -19.02 -3.76
CA LYS A 201 2.07 -20.26 -3.88
C LYS A 201 1.21 -21.52 -3.95
N SER A 202 0.02 -21.49 -3.36
CA SER A 202 -0.89 -22.64 -3.33
C SER A 202 -1.59 -22.91 -4.67
N LEU A 203 -1.55 -21.96 -5.60
CA LEU A 203 -2.24 -22.05 -6.88
C LEU A 203 -1.31 -22.52 -7.99
N ASP A 204 -1.79 -23.42 -8.83
CA ASP A 204 -1.09 -23.87 -10.04
C ASP A 204 -1.28 -22.86 -11.18
N THR A 205 -0.73 -21.66 -11.00
CA THR A 205 -0.79 -20.60 -12.01
C THR A 205 0.40 -19.65 -11.90
N ASP A 206 0.84 -19.10 -13.03
CA ASP A 206 2.02 -18.22 -13.08
C ASP A 206 1.77 -16.84 -12.48
N PHE A 207 0.51 -16.41 -12.48
CA PHE A 207 0.09 -15.09 -12.04
C PHE A 207 -1.29 -15.15 -11.40
N VAL A 208 -1.48 -14.39 -10.32
CA VAL A 208 -2.80 -14.08 -9.78
C VAL A 208 -2.76 -12.72 -9.10
N SER A 209 -3.78 -11.91 -9.32
CA SER A 209 -4.05 -10.75 -8.47
C SER A 209 -4.89 -11.19 -7.29
N ILE A 210 -4.49 -10.82 -6.07
CA ILE A 210 -5.20 -11.15 -4.84
C ILE A 210 -5.64 -9.86 -4.18
N ASP A 211 -6.95 -9.71 -4.01
CA ASP A 211 -7.53 -8.57 -3.30
C ASP A 211 -7.58 -8.84 -1.81
N CYS A 212 -7.28 -7.83 -1.01
CA CYS A 212 -7.35 -7.90 0.44
C CYS A 212 -7.82 -6.57 1.01
N PHE A 213 -8.55 -6.65 2.12
CA PHE A 213 -8.88 -5.51 2.96
C PHE A 213 -8.05 -5.58 4.22
N ASP A 214 -7.62 -4.41 4.70
CA ASP A 214 -7.01 -4.31 6.02
C ASP A 214 -8.08 -3.85 7.03
N SER A 215 -8.47 -4.75 7.92
CA SER A 215 -9.54 -4.54 8.91
C SER A 215 -8.96 -4.40 10.32
N PRO A 216 -9.72 -3.86 11.29
CA PRO A 216 -9.29 -3.78 12.69
C PRO A 216 -8.81 -5.11 13.26
N ASP A 217 -9.39 -6.23 12.82
CA ASP A 217 -9.12 -7.57 13.33
C ASP A 217 -8.11 -8.35 12.50
N GLY A 218 -7.44 -7.69 11.54
CA GLY A 218 -6.45 -8.31 10.66
C GLY A 218 -6.87 -8.29 9.19
N PRO A 219 -6.03 -8.83 8.30
CA PRO A 219 -6.34 -8.91 6.88
C PRO A 219 -7.55 -9.80 6.59
N ILE A 220 -8.40 -9.36 5.67
CA ILE A 220 -9.51 -10.13 5.14
C ILE A 220 -9.30 -10.32 3.63
N PHE A 221 -9.36 -11.56 3.15
CA PHE A 221 -9.33 -11.86 1.72
C PHE A 221 -10.57 -11.31 1.00
N GLY A 222 -10.38 -10.70 -0.16
CA GLY A 222 -11.45 -10.17 -1.00
C GLY A 222 -11.80 -11.11 -2.17
N GLU A 223 -10.86 -11.30 -3.10
CA GLU A 223 -11.05 -12.13 -4.30
C GLU A 223 -9.73 -12.54 -4.94
N PHE A 224 -9.78 -13.63 -5.70
CA PHE A 224 -8.78 -13.91 -6.73
C PHE A 224 -9.21 -13.23 -8.03
N THR A 225 -8.24 -12.67 -8.75
CA THR A 225 -8.45 -12.12 -10.09
C THR A 225 -7.33 -12.62 -11.00
N PHE A 226 -7.67 -13.54 -11.90
CA PHE A 226 -6.69 -14.12 -12.82
C PHE A 226 -6.42 -13.26 -14.05
N ALA A 227 -7.35 -12.37 -14.41
CA ALA A 227 -7.22 -11.44 -15.53
C ALA A 227 -7.66 -10.02 -15.09
N PRO A 228 -6.79 -9.24 -14.43
CA PRO A 228 -7.13 -7.87 -14.04
C PRO A 228 -7.35 -6.99 -15.29
N GLY A 229 -8.52 -6.35 -15.35
CA GLY A 229 -8.92 -5.54 -16.51
C GLY A 229 -8.24 -4.18 -16.61
N ALA A 230 -7.68 -3.65 -15.52
CA ALA A 230 -7.17 -2.28 -15.53
C ALA A 230 -6.02 -2.02 -16.53
N PRO A 231 -5.00 -2.89 -16.64
CA PRO A 231 -3.96 -2.72 -17.66
C PRO A 231 -4.49 -2.96 -19.10
N ASP A 232 -5.32 -3.98 -19.31
CA ASP A 232 -5.85 -4.32 -20.64
C ASP A 232 -6.79 -3.22 -21.18
N ALA A 233 -7.67 -2.69 -20.33
CA ALA A 233 -8.59 -1.61 -20.65
C ALA A 233 -7.94 -0.21 -20.61
N LYS A 234 -6.61 -0.12 -20.44
CA LYS A 234 -5.84 1.13 -20.35
C LYS A 234 -6.32 2.11 -19.27
N MET A 235 -6.89 1.59 -18.18
CA MET A 235 -7.21 2.39 -16.99
C MET A 235 -5.94 2.84 -16.27
N VAL A 236 -4.88 2.05 -16.39
CA VAL A 236 -3.50 2.39 -16.03
C VAL A 236 -2.58 2.05 -17.20
N THR A 237 -1.60 2.91 -17.45
CA THR A 237 -0.48 2.62 -18.35
C THR A 237 0.80 2.68 -17.54
N PHE A 238 1.55 1.59 -17.50
CA PHE A 238 2.85 1.52 -16.83
C PHE A 238 3.98 1.96 -17.75
N SER A 239 5.07 2.45 -17.19
CA SER A 239 6.29 2.73 -17.95
C SER A 239 6.93 1.44 -18.49
N ASP A 240 7.76 1.57 -19.53
CA ASP A 240 8.48 0.43 -20.10
C ASP A 240 9.35 -0.28 -19.06
N GLU A 241 9.93 0.45 -18.11
CA GLU A 241 10.73 -0.15 -17.03
C GLU A 241 9.88 -1.09 -16.16
N ILE A 242 8.66 -0.68 -15.81
CA ILE A 242 7.73 -1.50 -15.03
C ILE A 242 7.26 -2.72 -15.84
N ILE A 243 6.88 -2.52 -17.11
CA ILE A 243 6.44 -3.61 -18.00
C ILE A 243 7.57 -4.65 -18.16
N ASN A 244 8.80 -4.22 -18.43
CA ASN A 244 9.95 -5.13 -18.56
C ASN A 244 10.20 -5.95 -17.28
N GLN A 245 9.98 -5.35 -16.10
CA GLN A 245 10.13 -6.07 -14.85
C GLN A 245 9.00 -7.08 -14.60
N LEU A 246 7.75 -6.73 -14.94
CA LEU A 246 6.63 -7.68 -14.91
C LEU A 246 6.85 -8.84 -15.89
N ASP A 247 7.41 -8.57 -17.08
CA ASP A 247 7.81 -9.59 -18.04
C ASP A 247 8.88 -10.53 -17.46
N ASN A 248 9.86 -10.00 -16.73
CA ASN A 248 10.87 -10.81 -16.06
C ASN A 248 10.28 -11.73 -14.99
N MET A 249 9.27 -11.27 -14.24
CA MET A 249 8.56 -12.08 -13.24
C MET A 249 7.86 -13.29 -13.87
N ILE A 250 7.17 -13.09 -15.00
CA ILE A 250 6.50 -14.19 -15.73
C ILE A 250 7.48 -15.22 -16.24
N ASN A 251 8.63 -14.77 -16.74
CA ASN A 251 9.63 -15.66 -17.32
C ASN A 251 10.56 -16.26 -16.26
N PHE A 252 10.19 -16.21 -14.97
CA PHE A 252 10.95 -16.72 -13.81
C PHE A 252 12.39 -16.22 -13.74
N LYS A 253 12.66 -15.01 -14.23
CA LYS A 253 13.98 -14.40 -14.15
C LYS A 253 14.16 -13.68 -12.81
N SER A 254 15.41 -13.39 -12.47
CA SER A 254 15.73 -12.50 -11.34
C SER A 254 14.94 -11.20 -11.45
N SER A 255 14.24 -10.86 -10.38
CA SER A 255 13.40 -9.67 -10.30
C SER A 255 14.05 -8.62 -9.40
N THR A 256 14.27 -7.43 -9.95
CA THR A 256 14.47 -6.22 -9.15
C THR A 256 13.12 -5.69 -8.67
N SER A 257 13.10 -4.81 -7.66
CA SER A 257 11.84 -4.16 -7.29
C SER A 257 11.43 -3.14 -8.35
N LEU A 258 10.11 -3.00 -8.55
CA LEU A 258 9.52 -2.10 -9.54
C LEU A 258 9.87 -0.63 -9.31
N SER A 259 10.12 -0.22 -8.06
CA SER A 259 10.54 1.15 -7.74
C SER A 259 11.97 1.48 -8.21
N GLY A 260 12.73 0.48 -8.68
CA GLY A 260 14.15 0.60 -8.98
C GLY A 260 15.05 0.54 -7.73
N MET A 261 14.46 0.38 -6.53
CA MET A 261 15.22 0.12 -5.32
C MET A 261 15.60 -1.36 -5.24
N LEU A 262 16.87 -1.65 -4.94
CA LEU A 262 17.33 -3.01 -4.72
C LEU A 262 17.03 -3.41 -3.27
N VAL A 263 15.85 -4.02 -3.11
CA VAL A 263 15.39 -4.64 -1.87
C VAL A 263 15.65 -6.14 -1.95
N ASP A 264 16.12 -6.73 -0.85
CA ASP A 264 16.14 -8.19 -0.72
C ASP A 264 14.72 -8.72 -0.46
N HIS A 265 14.02 -9.07 -1.54
CA HIS A 265 12.61 -9.45 -1.46
C HIS A 265 12.37 -10.75 -0.67
N ASP A 266 13.26 -11.72 -0.81
CA ASP A 266 13.12 -13.01 -0.10
C ASP A 266 13.32 -12.81 1.41
N GLU A 267 14.28 -11.97 1.82
CA GLU A 267 14.43 -11.59 3.22
C GLU A 267 13.24 -10.76 3.72
N PHE A 268 12.70 -9.84 2.91
CA PHE A 268 11.50 -9.07 3.27
C PHE A 268 10.30 -9.98 3.52
N LEU A 269 9.99 -10.89 2.58
CA LEU A 269 8.94 -11.89 2.74
C LEU A 269 9.16 -12.74 3.97
N LYS A 270 10.38 -13.23 4.18
CA LYS A 270 10.75 -14.01 5.37
C LYS A 270 10.45 -13.25 6.66
N MET A 271 10.83 -11.98 6.74
CA MET A 271 10.56 -11.15 7.92
C MET A 271 9.07 -10.92 8.16
N CYS A 272 8.27 -10.74 7.09
CA CYS A 272 6.82 -10.64 7.23
C CYS A 272 6.20 -11.94 7.76
N VAL A 273 6.61 -13.08 7.22
CA VAL A 273 6.07 -14.42 7.60
C VAL A 273 6.40 -14.79 9.05
N PHE A 274 7.59 -14.43 9.55
CA PHE A 274 8.03 -14.81 10.89
C PHE A 274 7.76 -13.75 11.98
N SER A 275 7.10 -12.64 11.67
CA SER A 275 6.80 -11.61 12.66
C SER A 275 5.59 -12.03 13.52
N SER A 276 5.75 -12.08 14.84
CA SER A 276 4.65 -12.38 15.77
C SER A 276 3.78 -11.15 16.10
N LYS A 277 4.33 -9.94 15.95
CA LYS A 277 3.61 -8.66 15.96
C LYS A 277 3.69 -8.04 14.59
N THR A 278 2.54 -7.91 13.95
CA THR A 278 2.40 -7.61 12.52
C THR A 278 1.74 -6.26 12.28
N SER A 279 1.22 -5.64 13.34
CA SER A 279 0.64 -4.30 13.29
C SER A 279 1.71 -3.21 13.27
N LEU A 280 1.43 -2.13 12.55
CA LEU A 280 2.32 -0.97 12.45
C LEU A 280 2.47 -0.24 13.79
N THR A 281 1.40 -0.12 14.55
CA THR A 281 1.39 0.46 15.90
C THR A 281 0.58 -0.45 16.83
N ASN A 282 0.54 -0.15 18.13
CA ASN A 282 -0.37 -0.83 19.09
C ASN A 282 -1.68 -0.06 19.27
N ASP A 283 -1.78 1.11 18.64
CA ASP A 283 -2.88 2.05 18.81
C ASP A 283 -3.48 2.32 17.44
N LEU A 284 -4.64 1.71 17.22
CA LEU A 284 -5.39 1.80 15.98
C LEU A 284 -5.88 3.23 15.72
N GLU A 285 -6.10 4.03 16.76
CA GLU A 285 -6.50 5.43 16.64
C GLU A 285 -5.33 6.28 16.12
N ILE A 286 -4.14 6.11 16.70
CA ILE A 286 -2.92 6.78 16.22
C ILE A 286 -2.68 6.41 14.76
N TYR A 287 -2.75 5.12 14.43
CA TYR A 287 -2.57 4.68 13.06
C TYR A 287 -3.65 5.28 12.13
N GLY A 288 -4.92 5.26 12.52
CA GLY A 288 -6.02 5.83 11.75
C GLY A 288 -5.79 7.30 11.39
N ARG A 289 -5.22 8.10 12.31
CA ARG A 289 -4.87 9.50 12.07
C ARG A 289 -3.72 9.62 11.07
N VAL A 290 -2.70 8.78 11.20
CA VAL A 290 -1.55 8.77 10.29
C VAL A 290 -1.99 8.37 8.88
N ALA A 291 -2.80 7.33 8.74
CA ALA A 291 -3.36 6.90 7.46
C ALA A 291 -4.19 8.01 6.80
N ALA A 292 -5.02 8.72 7.58
CA ALA A 292 -5.77 9.87 7.07
C ALA A 292 -4.83 10.98 6.55
N ARG A 293 -3.69 11.24 7.21
CA ARG A 293 -2.68 12.20 6.73
C ARG A 293 -1.99 11.72 5.45
N MET A 294 -1.67 10.43 5.36
CA MET A 294 -1.06 9.81 4.18
C MET A 294 -1.95 9.96 2.94
N ILE A 295 -3.25 9.66 3.06
CA ILE A 295 -4.24 9.81 1.98
C ILE A 295 -4.27 11.24 1.43
N ASN A 296 -4.06 12.22 2.29
CA ASN A 296 -4.12 13.66 1.98
C ASN A 296 -2.75 14.27 1.63
N TYR A 297 -1.76 13.44 1.26
CA TYR A 297 -0.42 13.88 0.85
C TYR A 297 0.30 14.75 1.89
N ASP A 298 0.07 14.51 3.19
CA ASP A 298 0.84 15.22 4.20
C ASP A 298 2.34 14.91 4.03
N ARG A 299 3.17 15.94 4.09
CA ARG A 299 4.61 15.82 3.91
C ARG A 299 5.33 15.36 5.19
N LYS A 300 4.74 15.47 6.37
CA LYS A 300 5.39 15.17 7.67
C LYS A 300 4.93 13.83 8.27
N ILE A 301 4.67 12.81 7.45
CA ILE A 301 4.25 11.48 7.91
C ILE A 301 5.34 10.81 8.76
N GLY A 302 6.59 10.80 8.27
CA GLY A 302 7.71 10.12 8.93
C GLY A 302 8.13 10.74 10.26
N ALA A 303 7.65 11.95 10.58
CA ALA A 303 7.83 12.57 11.89
C ALA A 303 6.70 12.23 12.88
N THR A 304 5.61 11.63 12.40
CA THR A 304 4.39 11.39 13.18
C THR A 304 4.37 10.02 13.84
N ILE A 305 4.95 9.01 13.18
CA ILE A 305 5.20 7.69 13.78
C ILE A 305 6.67 7.66 14.17
N SER A 306 6.96 7.65 15.47
CA SER A 306 8.30 7.45 15.97
C SER A 306 8.66 5.96 16.03
N ASP A 307 9.94 5.62 16.12
CA ASP A 307 10.39 4.24 16.33
C ASP A 307 9.78 3.58 17.58
N LYS A 308 9.32 4.40 18.55
CA LYS A 308 8.65 3.94 19.77
C LYS A 308 7.19 3.55 19.53
N ASP A 309 6.55 4.14 18.51
CA ASP A 309 5.18 3.84 18.13
C ASP A 309 5.10 2.58 17.26
N LEU A 310 6.21 2.20 16.62
CA LEU A 310 6.33 0.95 15.85
C LEU A 310 6.45 -0.26 16.76
N THR A 311 5.52 -1.21 16.63
CA THR A 311 5.37 -2.32 17.59
C THR A 311 5.81 -3.67 17.06
N LEU A 312 6.30 -3.69 15.82
CA LEU A 312 6.90 -4.84 15.15
C LEU A 312 8.06 -5.41 15.97
N GLU A 313 8.22 -6.73 16.03
CA GLU A 313 9.34 -7.32 16.78
C GLU A 313 10.67 -7.23 16.01
N SER A 314 10.61 -7.38 14.69
CA SER A 314 11.80 -7.32 13.84
C SER A 314 12.30 -5.88 13.70
N ASN A 315 13.45 -5.56 14.32
CA ASN A 315 14.13 -4.28 14.13
C ASN A 315 14.43 -4.00 12.66
N ARG A 316 14.68 -5.04 11.85
CA ARG A 316 14.85 -4.90 10.41
C ARG A 316 13.55 -4.38 9.79
N LEU A 317 12.43 -5.06 10.05
CA LEU A 317 11.13 -4.67 9.49
C LEU A 317 10.72 -3.24 9.92
N LYS A 318 11.03 -2.83 11.17
CA LYS A 318 10.88 -1.43 11.60
C LYS A 318 11.66 -0.46 10.72
N GLN A 319 12.93 -0.74 10.44
CA GLN A 319 13.76 0.10 9.57
C GLN A 319 13.22 0.19 8.14
N HIS A 320 12.67 -0.91 7.61
CA HIS A 320 12.02 -0.92 6.30
C HIS A 320 10.80 -0.01 6.26
N ILE A 321 9.92 -0.16 7.24
CA ILE A 321 8.68 0.62 7.34
C ILE A 321 9.01 2.09 7.55
N ASP A 322 9.90 2.41 8.48
CA ASP A 322 10.32 3.79 8.73
C ASP A 322 11.00 4.40 7.47
N PHE A 323 11.74 3.62 6.69
CA PHE A 323 12.23 4.07 5.39
C PHE A 323 11.06 4.41 4.45
N ILE A 324 10.06 3.54 4.32
CA ILE A 324 8.92 3.80 3.44
C ILE A 324 8.14 5.04 3.90
N LEU A 325 7.87 5.20 5.19
CA LEU A 325 7.18 6.38 5.75
C LEU A 325 7.91 7.69 5.42
N LYS A 326 9.24 7.69 5.52
CA LYS A 326 10.08 8.82 5.12
C LYS A 326 10.10 9.02 3.61
N TYR A 327 10.06 7.94 2.82
CA TYR A 327 9.98 8.03 1.37
C TYR A 327 8.64 8.58 0.89
N ILE A 328 7.52 8.18 1.51
CA ILE A 328 6.18 8.78 1.30
C ILE A 328 6.21 10.27 1.62
N SER A 329 6.83 10.65 2.76
CA SER A 329 7.02 12.05 3.14
C SER A 329 7.81 12.83 2.08
N PHE A 330 8.90 12.24 1.57
CA PHE A 330 9.74 12.83 0.53
C PHE A 330 8.98 13.06 -0.78
N ILE A 331 8.24 12.06 -1.29
CA ILE A 331 7.46 12.21 -2.53
C ILE A 331 6.28 13.19 -2.35
N ASN A 332 5.79 13.38 -1.12
CA ASN A 332 4.82 14.41 -0.75
C ASN A 332 5.46 15.80 -0.56
N GLY A 333 6.75 15.96 -0.84
CA GLY A 333 7.45 17.25 -0.84
C GLY A 333 8.27 17.56 0.41
N ASP A 334 8.46 16.61 1.34
CA ASP A 334 9.40 16.78 2.46
C ASP A 334 10.84 16.45 2.04
N ALA A 335 11.42 17.36 1.26
CA ALA A 335 12.81 17.25 0.79
C ALA A 335 13.83 17.14 1.94
N GLU A 336 13.47 17.48 3.18
CA GLU A 336 14.31 17.28 4.36
C GLU A 336 14.66 15.80 4.60
N GLN A 337 13.79 14.86 4.18
CA GLN A 337 14.05 13.43 4.35
C GLN A 337 15.09 12.87 3.38
N SER A 338 15.41 13.61 2.31
CA SER A 338 16.26 13.14 1.21
C SER A 338 17.64 12.67 1.68
N PHE A 339 18.29 13.37 2.61
CA PHE A 339 19.59 12.94 3.17
C PHE A 339 19.44 11.65 3.97
N THR A 340 18.44 11.56 4.85
CA THR A 340 18.20 10.35 5.66
C THR A 340 17.96 9.13 4.76
N LEU A 341 17.17 9.29 3.71
CA LEU A 341 16.88 8.25 2.72
C LEU A 341 18.13 7.84 1.94
N ALA A 342 18.87 8.82 1.39
CA ALA A 342 20.12 8.58 0.69
C ALA A 342 21.14 7.86 1.58
N ASN A 343 21.28 8.30 2.83
CA ASN A 343 22.26 7.77 3.78
C ASN A 343 21.99 6.31 4.14
N ARG A 344 20.71 5.95 4.31
CA ARG A 344 20.31 4.55 4.56
C ARG A 344 20.61 3.64 3.39
N ILE A 345 20.40 4.13 2.17
CA ILE A 345 20.71 3.39 0.96
C ILE A 345 22.22 3.20 0.83
N TYR A 346 22.99 4.28 1.01
CA TYR A 346 24.43 4.32 0.79
C TYR A 346 25.19 3.39 1.73
N HIS A 347 24.88 3.44 3.03
CA HIS A 347 25.54 2.59 4.02
C HIS A 347 25.01 1.15 4.04
N GLY A 348 24.00 0.85 3.21
CA GLY A 348 23.27 -0.41 3.25
C GLY A 348 22.41 -0.49 4.50
N SER A 349 21.09 -0.63 4.32
CA SER A 349 20.24 -1.09 5.42
C SER A 349 20.17 -2.62 5.38
N ALA A 350 19.46 -3.22 6.34
CA ALA A 350 19.15 -4.65 6.27
C ALA A 350 18.46 -5.09 4.96
N PHE A 351 17.82 -4.16 4.24
CA PHE A 351 17.06 -4.44 3.03
C PHE A 351 17.60 -3.75 1.77
N PHE A 352 18.17 -2.55 1.90
CA PHE A 352 18.62 -1.75 0.74
C PHE A 352 20.08 -2.02 0.43
N LYS A 353 20.35 -2.48 -0.80
CA LYS A 353 21.73 -2.72 -1.26
C LYS A 353 22.35 -1.41 -1.79
N PRO A 354 23.64 -1.10 -1.52
CA PRO A 354 24.29 0.16 -1.94
C PRO A 354 24.30 0.46 -3.45
N LYS A 355 23.93 -0.51 -4.30
CA LYS A 355 23.90 -0.39 -5.77
C LYS A 355 22.61 0.22 -6.34
N THR A 356 21.75 0.85 -5.53
CA THR A 356 20.52 1.47 -6.05
C THR A 356 20.81 2.79 -6.76
N LYS A 357 19.99 3.11 -7.78
CA LYS A 357 20.02 4.39 -8.51
C LYS A 357 19.43 5.54 -7.66
N HIS A 358 20.09 5.90 -6.56
CA HIS A 358 19.59 6.89 -5.59
C HIS A 358 20.12 8.32 -5.79
N LEU A 359 20.73 8.60 -6.96
CA LEU A 359 21.31 9.91 -7.28
C LEU A 359 20.31 11.05 -7.07
N LYS A 360 19.02 10.85 -7.39
CA LYS A 360 17.97 11.84 -7.17
C LYS A 360 17.81 12.25 -5.70
N LEU A 361 17.96 11.31 -4.76
CA LEU A 361 17.90 11.61 -3.33
C LEU A 361 19.14 12.38 -2.87
N ILE A 362 20.32 12.04 -3.40
CA ILE A 362 21.56 12.77 -3.13
C ILE A 362 21.45 14.21 -3.65
N THR A 363 21.05 14.40 -4.91
CA THR A 363 20.85 15.73 -5.51
C THR A 363 19.82 16.54 -4.73
N SER A 364 18.66 15.94 -4.43
CA SER A 364 17.63 16.62 -3.64
C SER A 364 18.11 17.01 -2.24
N ALA A 365 18.95 16.19 -1.60
CA ALA A 365 19.54 16.53 -0.32
C ALA A 365 20.49 17.72 -0.45
N TYR A 366 21.41 17.67 -1.43
CA TYR A 366 22.34 18.75 -1.69
C TYR A 366 21.61 20.09 -1.92
N ASP A 367 20.64 20.11 -2.84
CA ASP A 367 19.90 21.32 -3.19
C ASP A 367 19.13 21.87 -1.99
N PHE A 368 18.39 21.00 -1.28
CA PHE A 368 17.59 21.40 -0.12
C PHE A 368 18.44 22.08 0.96
N TYR A 369 19.58 21.48 1.33
CA TYR A 369 20.45 22.01 2.37
C TYR A 369 21.29 23.19 1.88
N ASN A 370 21.70 23.23 0.62
CA ASN A 370 22.46 24.35 0.05
C ASN A 370 21.63 25.64 0.00
N GLU A 371 20.36 25.55 -0.41
CA GLU A 371 19.41 26.68 -0.37
C GLU A 371 19.18 27.22 1.06
N ARG A 372 19.37 26.38 2.07
CA ARG A 372 19.02 26.69 3.47
C ARG A 372 20.22 26.84 4.39
N LYS A 373 21.45 26.71 3.89
CA LYS A 373 22.68 26.74 4.72
C LYS A 373 22.77 27.99 5.59
N ASN A 374 22.29 29.13 5.09
CA ASN A 374 22.30 30.41 5.82
C ASN A 374 21.17 30.54 6.87
N LYS A 375 20.26 29.56 6.99
CA LYS A 375 19.15 29.58 7.98
C LYS A 375 19.56 29.09 9.35
N GLY A 376 20.74 28.49 9.50
CA GLY A 376 21.29 28.09 10.79
C GLY A 376 22.32 26.97 10.70
N PRO A 377 23.10 26.76 11.78
CA PRO A 377 24.23 25.82 11.80
C PRO A 377 23.82 24.37 11.51
N TRP A 378 22.56 24.00 11.78
CA TRP A 378 22.03 22.69 11.45
C TRP A 378 21.98 22.42 9.94
N PHE A 379 21.47 23.39 9.14
CA PHE A 379 21.39 23.24 7.68
C PHE A 379 22.78 23.23 7.04
N GLU A 380 23.67 24.08 7.52
CA GLU A 380 25.06 24.12 7.07
C GLU A 380 25.79 22.80 7.38
N THR A 381 25.66 22.29 8.61
CA THR A 381 26.22 20.99 9.00
C THR A 381 25.69 19.87 8.13
N ARG A 382 24.37 19.86 7.84
CA ARG A 382 23.76 18.85 6.97
C ARG A 382 24.25 18.93 5.53
N LEU A 383 24.44 20.13 4.98
CA LEU A 383 25.04 20.31 3.65
C LEU A 383 26.46 19.72 3.61
N GLU A 384 27.27 20.02 4.62
CA GLU A 384 28.64 19.50 4.67
C GLU A 384 28.67 17.98 4.91
N GLN A 385 27.69 17.40 5.60
CA GLN A 385 27.53 15.95 5.67
C GLN A 385 27.16 15.34 4.32
N VAL A 386 26.27 15.96 3.54
CA VAL A 386 25.96 15.52 2.17
C VAL A 386 27.24 15.52 1.33
N LYS A 387 28.01 16.61 1.35
CA LYS A 387 29.29 16.73 0.63
C LYS A 387 30.29 15.66 1.08
N LEU A 388 30.50 15.52 2.39
CA LEU A 388 31.42 14.55 2.96
C LEU A 388 31.08 13.11 2.55
N THR A 389 29.79 12.75 2.55
CA THR A 389 29.35 11.38 2.23
C THR A 389 29.40 11.07 0.74
N TYR A 390 29.02 12.01 -0.13
CA TYR A 390 28.75 11.72 -1.55
C TYR A 390 29.67 12.42 -2.56
N TYR A 391 30.50 13.36 -2.11
CA TYR A 391 31.37 14.17 -2.96
C TYR A 391 32.82 14.10 -2.42
N PRO A 392 33.57 13.03 -2.75
CA PRO A 392 34.89 12.77 -2.18
C PRO A 392 35.88 13.94 -2.32
N GLU A 393 35.76 14.72 -3.39
CA GLU A 393 36.56 15.93 -3.67
C GLU A 393 36.38 17.03 -2.60
N HIS A 394 35.29 16.99 -1.83
CA HIS A 394 34.99 17.96 -0.77
C HIS A 394 35.30 17.45 0.63
N ALA A 395 35.73 16.19 0.80
CA ALA A 395 35.79 15.54 2.11
C ALA A 395 36.60 16.32 3.17
N ILE A 396 37.83 16.75 2.84
CA ILE A 396 38.69 17.50 3.79
C ILE A 396 38.07 18.84 4.17
N ASN A 397 37.55 19.59 3.19
CA ASN A 397 36.96 20.90 3.42
C ASN A 397 35.67 20.78 4.24
N SER A 398 34.83 19.80 3.94
CA SER A 398 33.60 19.55 4.69
C SER A 398 33.87 19.10 6.11
N LEU A 399 34.88 18.26 6.35
CA LEU A 399 35.28 17.86 7.70
C LEU A 399 35.76 19.06 8.53
N ASN A 400 36.62 19.90 7.96
CA ASN A 400 37.08 21.12 8.62
C ASN A 400 35.93 22.06 8.94
N LYS A 401 34.97 22.23 8.01
CA LYS A 401 33.82 23.10 8.21
C LYS A 401 32.88 22.57 9.29
N ILE A 402 32.62 21.27 9.32
CA ILE A 402 31.83 20.63 10.40
C ILE A 402 32.50 20.87 11.77
N ASN A 403 33.83 20.73 11.86
CA ASN A 403 34.57 21.00 13.10
C ASN A 403 34.46 22.47 13.54
N GLU A 404 34.53 23.41 12.59
CA GLU A 404 34.33 24.84 12.85
C GLU A 404 32.93 25.11 13.42
N ILE A 405 31.88 24.58 12.78
CA ILE A 405 30.48 24.75 13.20
C ILE A 405 30.27 24.12 14.59
N ALA A 406 30.81 22.93 14.84
CA ALA A 406 30.71 22.30 16.16
C ALA A 406 31.39 23.14 17.25
N SER A 407 32.56 23.70 16.97
CA SER A 407 33.29 24.55 17.92
C SER A 407 32.56 25.85 18.27
N THR A 408 31.85 26.44 17.29
CA THR A 408 31.07 27.67 17.48
C THR A 408 29.72 27.38 18.16
N GLY A 409 29.05 26.29 17.79
CA GLY A 409 27.83 25.81 18.44
C GLY A 409 28.04 25.46 19.91
N TYR A 410 29.15 24.79 20.24
CA TYR A 410 29.50 24.51 21.63
C TYR A 410 29.73 25.80 22.42
N LYS A 411 30.44 26.79 21.86
CA LYS A 411 30.61 28.12 22.47
C LYS A 411 29.29 28.84 22.70
N TYR A 412 28.36 28.77 21.75
CA TYR A 412 27.02 29.35 21.88
C TYR A 412 26.18 28.64 22.96
N ALA A 413 26.16 27.31 22.97
CA ALA A 413 25.47 26.54 24.01
C ALA A 413 26.06 26.84 25.40
N GLN A 414 27.38 26.96 25.51
CA GLN A 414 28.07 27.38 26.74
C GLN A 414 27.69 28.81 27.15
N SER A 415 27.55 29.75 26.22
CA SER A 415 27.17 31.13 26.55
C SER A 415 25.71 31.22 27.02
N VAL A 416 24.81 30.47 26.40
CA VAL A 416 23.39 30.37 26.83
C VAL A 416 23.30 29.71 28.20
N TYR A 417 24.01 28.61 28.42
CA TYR A 417 24.04 27.93 29.72
C TYR A 417 24.56 28.85 30.83
N LYS A 418 25.69 29.53 30.62
CA LYS A 418 26.22 30.54 31.57
C LYS A 418 25.22 31.67 31.83
N GLY A 419 24.46 32.09 30.82
CA GLY A 419 23.41 33.09 30.98
C GLY A 419 22.24 32.61 31.84
N LEU A 420 21.86 31.34 31.74
CA LEU A 420 20.77 30.73 32.52
C LEU A 420 21.17 30.37 33.96
N THR A 421 22.46 30.14 34.24
CA THR A 421 22.93 29.79 35.59
C THR A 421 23.39 30.99 36.41
N ASN A 422 23.55 32.15 35.78
CA ASN A 422 23.96 33.41 36.43
C ASN A 422 22.78 34.37 36.65
N SER A 423 21.56 33.95 36.29
CA SER A 423 20.26 34.54 36.65
C SER A 423 19.62 33.71 37.75
#